data_AF-A0A9X6ZHJ8-F1
#
_entry.id   AF-A0A9X6ZHJ8-F1
#
_cell.length_a   1.000
_cell.length_b   1.000
_cell.length_c   1.000
_cell.angle_alpha   90.00
_cell.angle_beta   90.00
_cell.angle_gamma   90.00
#
_symmetry.space_group_name_H-M   'P 1'
#
loop_
_entity.id
_entity.type
_entity.pdbx_description
1 polymer ?
#
loop_
_entity_poly.entity_id
_entity_poly.type
_entity_poly.pdbx_seq_one_letter_code
_entity_poly.pdbx_strand_id
1 'polypeptide(L)'
;MEQIKSHPVKDIYRISDGLLVEIHKYERIGNVWMQETKQTKGVQGCRGLRVLTEDYGDNIPQGTFILNSVPIRVVTDVNLFKAEIKTNGSGLYGSIPELERTLKTIQNILDSYKE
;
A
#
# COMPACT_ATOMS: atom_id res chain seq x y z
N MET A 1 5.09 14.29 11.39
CA MET A 1 5.08 13.09 10.54
C MET A 1 5.29 11.88 11.43
N GLU A 2 4.49 10.84 11.24
CA GLU A 2 4.59 9.57 11.97
C GLU A 2 4.38 8.40 11.01
N GLN A 3 5.21 7.37 11.07
CA GLN A 3 4.94 6.10 10.39
C GLN A 3 3.97 5.28 11.24
N ILE A 4 2.67 5.41 10.95
CA ILE A 4 1.62 4.72 11.70
C ILE A 4 1.50 3.23 11.35
N LYS A 5 2.16 2.81 10.26
CA LYS A 5 2.17 1.42 9.82
C LYS A 5 3.42 1.08 9.02
N SER A 6 4.06 0.00 9.42
CA SER A 6 5.10 -0.66 8.63
C SER A 6 4.68 -2.11 8.34
N HIS A 7 4.65 -2.52 7.08
CA HIS A 7 4.27 -3.87 6.68
C HIS A 7 4.94 -4.25 5.34
N PRO A 8 5.32 -5.53 5.10
CA PRO A 8 5.97 -5.94 3.85
C PRO A 8 5.26 -5.54 2.55
N VAL A 9 3.92 -5.48 2.57
CA VAL A 9 3.10 -5.06 1.41
C VAL A 9 2.93 -3.53 1.31
N LYS A 10 2.88 -2.80 2.43
CA LYS A 10 2.55 -1.38 2.41
C LYS A 10 2.93 -0.66 3.71
N ASP A 11 3.57 0.50 3.58
CA ASP A 11 3.81 1.41 4.70
C ASP A 11 2.83 2.58 4.64
N ILE A 12 2.47 3.14 5.81
CA ILE A 12 1.56 4.27 5.90
C ILE A 12 2.16 5.32 6.84
N TYR A 13 2.27 6.54 6.33
CA TYR A 13 2.71 7.71 7.06
C TYR A 13 1.54 8.68 7.23
N ARG A 14 1.39 9.20 8.44
CA ARG A 14 0.52 10.33 8.73
C ARG A 14 1.34 11.61 8.69
N ILE A 15 0.98 12.52 7.78
CA ILE A 15 1.63 13.83 7.66
C ILE A 15 0.98 14.82 8.61
N SER A 16 -0.34 14.91 8.53
CA SER A 16 -1.21 15.70 9.40
C SER A 16 -2.55 14.97 9.55
N ASP A 17 -3.46 15.53 10.35
CA ASP A 17 -4.82 15.01 10.38
C ASP A 17 -5.46 15.09 8.98
N GLY A 18 -6.10 14.01 8.56
CA GLY A 18 -6.69 13.90 7.22
C GLY A 18 -5.73 13.80 6.03
N LEU A 19 -4.40 13.72 6.22
CA LEU A 19 -3.41 13.56 5.14
C LEU A 19 -2.45 12.38 5.39
N LEU A 20 -2.50 11.39 4.51
CA LEU A 20 -1.68 10.19 4.55
C LEU A 20 -0.83 10.05 3.28
N VAL A 21 0.34 9.44 3.45
CA VAL A 21 1.15 8.90 2.34
C VAL A 21 1.23 7.39 2.52
N GLU A 22 0.78 6.64 1.52
CA GLU A 22 0.93 5.19 1.48
C GLU A 22 2.03 4.80 0.49
N ILE A 23 2.97 3.96 0.93
CA ILE A 23 4.02 3.40 0.06
C ILE A 23 3.68 1.94 -0.20
N HIS A 24 3.26 1.65 -1.44
CA HIS A 24 2.83 0.34 -1.89
C HIS A 24 4.06 -0.43 -2.39
N LYS A 25 4.32 -1.58 -1.75
CA LYS A 25 5.49 -2.45 -1.98
C LYS A 25 5.06 -3.76 -2.66
N TYR A 26 4.14 -3.63 -3.61
CA TYR A 26 3.61 -4.76 -4.36
C TYR A 26 3.26 -4.37 -5.79
N GLU A 27 3.19 -5.38 -6.65
CA GLU A 27 2.58 -5.26 -7.97
C GLU A 27 1.37 -6.21 -8.07
N ARG A 28 0.46 -5.90 -8.99
CA ARG A 28 -0.65 -6.79 -9.32
C ARG A 28 -0.14 -7.90 -10.21
N ILE A 29 -0.56 -9.13 -9.94
CA ILE A 29 -0.26 -10.27 -10.81
C ILE A 29 -1.56 -10.83 -11.35
N GLY A 30 -1.70 -10.84 -12.68
CA GLY A 30 -2.95 -11.22 -13.33
C GLY A 30 -4.04 -10.13 -13.33
N ASN A 31 -5.09 -10.37 -14.11
CA ASN A 31 -6.23 -9.47 -14.28
C ASN A 31 -7.52 -10.02 -13.63
N VAL A 32 -7.37 -10.95 -12.69
CA VAL A 32 -8.49 -11.65 -12.07
C VAL A 32 -8.92 -10.93 -10.81
N TRP A 33 -10.21 -10.62 -10.72
CA TRP A 33 -10.85 -10.20 -9.48
C TRP A 33 -11.33 -11.45 -8.74
N MET A 34 -10.72 -11.72 -7.60
CA MET A 34 -11.08 -12.86 -6.77
C MET A 34 -12.18 -12.48 -5.80
N GLN A 35 -13.34 -13.13 -5.90
CA GLN A 35 -14.34 -13.04 -4.84
C GLN A 35 -13.77 -13.57 -3.53
N GLU A 36 -14.24 -13.05 -2.40
CA GLU A 36 -13.83 -13.60 -1.11
C GLU A 36 -14.28 -15.06 -0.99
N THR A 37 -13.31 -15.98 -0.98
CA THR A 37 -13.57 -17.41 -0.84
C THR A 37 -13.08 -17.91 0.52
N LYS A 38 -13.59 -19.09 0.91
CA LYS A 38 -13.10 -19.86 2.08
C LYS A 38 -11.63 -20.29 1.93
N GLN A 39 -11.05 -20.15 0.75
CA GLN A 39 -9.71 -20.61 0.36
C GLN A 39 -8.62 -19.60 0.70
N THR A 40 -8.91 -18.64 1.58
CA THR A 40 -8.00 -17.55 1.93
C THR A 40 -7.93 -17.37 3.44
N LYS A 41 -6.71 -17.12 3.94
CA LYS A 41 -6.46 -16.79 5.34
C LYS A 41 -6.05 -15.32 5.45
N GLY A 42 -6.62 -14.60 6.41
CA GLY A 42 -6.24 -13.20 6.68
C GLY A 42 -4.78 -13.09 7.14
N VAL A 43 -4.09 -12.06 6.64
CA VAL A 43 -2.72 -11.73 7.07
C VAL A 43 -2.80 -10.61 8.10
N GLN A 44 -2.18 -10.84 9.26
CA GLN A 44 -2.16 -9.84 10.33
C GLN A 44 -1.40 -8.59 9.90
N GLY A 45 -1.80 -7.45 10.46
CA GLY A 45 -1.10 -6.20 10.19
C GLY A 45 -1.39 -5.59 8.83
N CYS A 46 -2.19 -6.19 7.92
CA CYS A 46 -2.62 -5.53 6.69
C CYS A 46 -4.10 -5.78 6.36
N ARG A 47 -4.96 -4.77 6.59
CA ARG A 47 -6.40 -4.87 6.29
C ARG A 47 -6.60 -5.17 4.81
N GLY A 48 -7.46 -6.15 4.52
CA GLY A 48 -7.76 -6.59 3.16
C GLY A 48 -6.69 -7.49 2.54
N LEU A 49 -5.58 -7.76 3.23
CA LEU A 49 -4.55 -8.69 2.79
C LEU A 49 -4.87 -10.11 3.29
N ARG A 50 -4.85 -11.05 2.37
CA ARG A 50 -5.11 -12.46 2.61
C ARG A 50 -4.06 -13.28 1.85
N VAL A 51 -3.88 -14.54 2.21
CA VAL A 51 -3.04 -15.50 1.51
C VAL A 51 -3.89 -16.70 1.09
N LEU A 52 -3.69 -17.18 -0.13
CA LEU A 52 -4.34 -18.39 -0.61
C LEU A 52 -3.85 -19.62 0.16
N THR A 53 -4.78 -20.45 0.62
CA THR A 53 -4.50 -21.70 1.34
C THR A 53 -4.44 -22.91 0.42
N GLU A 54 -4.87 -22.77 -0.83
CA GLU A 54 -4.83 -23.76 -1.91
C GLU A 54 -4.80 -23.02 -3.26
N ASP A 55 -4.52 -23.74 -4.34
CA ASP A 55 -4.51 -23.17 -5.69
C ASP A 55 -5.91 -22.64 -6.08
N TYR A 56 -5.94 -21.53 -6.81
CA TYR A 56 -7.16 -20.91 -7.33
C TYR A 56 -7.15 -20.91 -8.86
N GLY A 57 -7.94 -21.80 -9.44
CA GLY A 57 -7.87 -22.10 -10.87
C GLY A 57 -6.48 -22.59 -11.27
N ASP A 58 -6.17 -22.57 -12.57
CA ASP A 58 -4.92 -23.14 -13.08
C ASP A 58 -3.70 -22.21 -12.96
N ASN A 59 -3.91 -20.92 -12.66
CA ASN A 59 -2.89 -19.88 -12.84
C ASN A 59 -2.51 -19.11 -11.57
N ILE A 60 -3.16 -19.38 -10.43
CA ILE A 60 -2.90 -18.66 -9.19
C ILE A 60 -2.59 -19.66 -8.07
N PRO A 61 -1.31 -19.89 -7.75
CA PRO A 61 -0.93 -20.93 -6.82
C PRO A 61 -1.22 -20.57 -5.36
N GLN A 62 -1.32 -21.60 -4.53
CA GLN A 62 -1.30 -21.53 -3.08
C GLN A 62 -0.16 -20.63 -2.60
N GLY A 63 -0.40 -19.85 -1.55
CA GLY A 63 0.57 -18.89 -1.01
C GLY A 63 0.57 -17.53 -1.71
N THR A 64 -0.17 -17.36 -2.81
CA THR A 64 -0.34 -16.04 -3.43
C THR A 64 -1.07 -15.09 -2.48
N PHE A 65 -0.55 -13.86 -2.37
CA PHE A 65 -1.21 -12.81 -1.61
C PHE A 65 -2.34 -12.17 -2.40
N ILE A 66 -3.48 -11.97 -1.75
CA ILE A 66 -4.65 -11.28 -2.30
C ILE A 66 -4.89 -10.02 -1.49
N LEU A 67 -4.89 -8.86 -2.15
CA LEU A 67 -5.18 -7.56 -1.55
C LEU A 67 -6.46 -6.98 -2.16
N ASN A 68 -7.52 -6.85 -1.35
CA ASN A 68 -8.83 -6.33 -1.79
C ASN A 68 -9.31 -6.98 -3.09
N SER A 69 -9.34 -8.32 -3.12
CA SER A 69 -9.73 -9.13 -4.29
C SER A 69 -8.76 -9.14 -5.46
N VAL A 70 -7.57 -8.54 -5.35
CA VAL A 70 -6.57 -8.54 -6.41
C VAL A 70 -5.37 -9.39 -6.00
N PRO A 71 -4.97 -10.39 -6.78
CA PRO A 71 -3.72 -11.10 -6.57
C PRO A 71 -2.52 -10.18 -6.76
N ILE A 72 -1.58 -10.24 -5.82
CA ILE A 72 -0.39 -9.39 -5.78
C ILE A 72 0.87 -10.19 -5.49
N ARG A 73 2.00 -9.60 -5.88
CA ARG A 73 3.34 -10.04 -5.49
C ARG A 73 4.03 -8.91 -4.75
N VAL A 74 4.63 -9.22 -3.60
CA VAL A 74 5.49 -8.26 -2.89
C VAL A 74 6.72 -7.99 -3.75
N VAL A 75 7.08 -6.72 -3.90
CA VAL A 75 8.29 -6.30 -4.58
C VAL A 75 9.29 -5.76 -3.56
N THR A 76 10.56 -6.02 -3.80
CA THR A 76 11.68 -5.51 -2.98
C THR A 76 12.49 -4.43 -3.69
N ASP A 77 12.36 -4.34 -5.02
CA ASP A 77 12.95 -3.25 -5.78
C ASP A 77 12.16 -1.95 -5.53
N VAL A 78 12.83 -1.00 -4.90
CA VAL A 78 12.28 0.31 -4.53
C VAL A 78 11.81 1.11 -5.75
N ASN A 79 12.36 0.85 -6.94
CA ASN A 79 11.93 1.48 -8.19
C ASN A 79 10.54 1.03 -8.64
N LEU A 80 10.05 -0.09 -8.11
CA LEU A 80 8.71 -0.62 -8.38
C LEU A 80 7.69 -0.12 -7.34
N PHE A 81 8.13 0.56 -6.29
CA PHE A 81 7.22 1.06 -5.26
C PHE A 81 6.36 2.17 -5.82
N LYS A 82 5.11 2.23 -5.37
CA LYS A 82 4.16 3.28 -5.75
C LYS A 82 3.74 4.06 -4.53
N ALA A 83 3.87 5.38 -4.61
CA ALA A 83 3.36 6.28 -3.58
C ALA A 83 1.94 6.73 -3.93
N GLU A 84 1.07 6.74 -2.92
CA GLU A 84 -0.29 7.26 -3.02
C GLU A 84 -0.51 8.29 -1.90
N ILE A 85 -0.97 9.49 -2.27
CA ILE A 85 -1.37 10.53 -1.30
C ILE A 85 -2.87 10.42 -1.09
N LYS A 86 -3.29 10.25 0.17
CA LYS A 86 -4.71 10.18 0.55
C LYS A 86 -5.09 11.37 1.40
N THR A 87 -6.17 12.03 1.01
CA THR A 87 -6.82 13.07 1.80
C THR A 87 -8.17 12.59 2.31
N ASN A 88 -8.72 13.23 3.34
CA ASN A 88 -10.06 12.94 3.88
C ASN A 88 -11.23 13.39 2.98
N GLY A 89 -11.01 13.54 1.67
CA GLY A 89 -11.99 14.07 0.72
C GLY A 89 -11.92 15.60 0.53
N SER A 90 -11.15 16.29 1.37
CA SER A 90 -10.79 17.69 1.16
C SER A 90 -9.56 17.77 0.25
N GLY A 91 -9.44 18.81 -0.58
CA GLY A 91 -8.17 19.12 -1.24
C GLY A 91 -7.11 19.56 -0.23
N LEU A 92 -5.85 19.59 -0.67
CA LEU A 92 -4.72 20.02 0.13
C LEU A 92 -4.58 21.55 -0.01
N TYR A 93 -4.94 22.30 1.04
CA TYR A 93 -4.96 23.76 1.04
C TYR A 93 -4.28 24.34 2.27
N GLY A 94 -3.79 25.58 2.14
CA GLY A 94 -3.11 26.31 3.22
C GLY A 94 -2.37 27.52 2.65
N SER A 95 -1.64 28.21 3.52
CA SER A 95 -0.67 29.23 3.10
C SER A 95 0.49 28.60 2.33
N ILE A 96 1.20 29.40 1.52
CA ILE A 96 2.39 28.94 0.78
C ILE A 96 3.40 28.23 1.71
N PRO A 97 3.78 28.79 2.88
CA PRO A 97 4.74 28.13 3.77
C PRO A 97 4.23 26.81 4.38
N GLU A 98 2.92 26.61 4.51
CA GLU A 98 2.34 25.34 4.98
C GLU A 98 2.39 24.28 3.89
N LEU A 99 2.06 24.66 2.65
CA LEU A 99 2.13 23.77 1.49
C LEU A 99 3.58 23.34 1.22
N GLU A 100 4.54 24.26 1.26
CA GLU A 100 5.97 23.95 1.08
C GLU A 100 6.48 22.96 2.13
N ARG A 101 6.14 23.16 3.41
CA ARG A 101 6.50 22.22 4.48
C ARG A 101 5.88 20.84 4.29
N THR A 102 4.62 20.79 3.84
CA THR A 102 3.91 19.54 3.57
C THR A 102 4.57 18.77 2.43
N LEU A 103 4.82 19.44 1.29
CA LEU A 103 5.49 18.85 0.13
C LEU A 103 6.90 18.37 0.47
N LYS A 104 7.67 19.16 1.24
CA LYS A 104 9.00 18.76 1.72
C LYS A 104 8.93 17.51 2.60
N THR A 105 7.92 17.41 3.46
CA THR A 105 7.73 16.21 4.30
C THR A 105 7.42 14.97 3.47
N ILE A 106 6.56 15.10 2.45
CA ILE A 106 6.27 14.02 1.51
C ILE A 106 7.53 13.61 0.76
N GLN A 107 8.29 14.58 0.25
CA GLN A 107 9.54 14.33 -0.46
C GLN A 107 10.55 13.56 0.40
N ASN A 108 10.73 13.96 1.68
CA ASN A 108 11.60 13.26 2.61
C ASN A 108 11.19 11.78 2.82
N ILE A 109 9.89 11.47 2.85
CA ILE A 109 9.41 10.09 2.92
C ILE A 109 9.79 9.33 1.65
N LEU A 110 9.62 9.92 0.47
CA LEU A 110 9.95 9.25 -0.79
C LEU A 110 11.46 9.00 -0.91
N ASP A 111 12.28 9.95 -0.46
CA ASP A 111 13.73 9.83 -0.53
C ASP A 111 14.29 8.80 0.46
N SER A 112 13.62 8.54 1.58
CA SER A 112 14.03 7.49 2.53
C SER A 112 13.95 6.06 2.00
N TYR A 113 13.42 5.85 0.78
CA TYR A 113 13.39 4.55 0.09
C TYR A 113 14.43 4.46 -1.03
N LYS A 114 15.16 5.54 -1.31
CA LYS A 114 16.23 5.58 -2.33
C LYS A 114 17.62 5.39 -1.74
N GLU A 115 17.73 5.47 -0.41
CA GLU A 115 18.93 5.21 0.37
C GLU A 115 19.06 3.72 0.71
#